data_AF-A0AAQ3MMT0-F1
#
_entry.id   AF-A0AAQ3MMT0-F1
#
_cell.length_a   1.000
_cell.length_b   1.000
_cell.length_c   1.000
_cell.angle_alpha   90.00
_cell.angle_beta   90.00
_cell.angle_gamma   90.00
#
_symmetry.space_group_name_H-M   'P 1'
#
loop_
_entity.id
_entity.type
_entity.pdbx_description
1 polymer ?
#
loop_
_entity_poly.entity_id
_entity_poly.type
_entity_poly.pdbx_seq_one_letter_code
_entity_poly.pdbx_strand_id
1 'polypeptide(L)'
;MKMAAEKVDFELGILTKQPRWSLSPNHNNVEISFGLLSLLPNPQFFSSSFASSTSHPFSFLNAIQSLSFTLASYLLNQFPSVLLSSTLSSLFKAKLLPSLSGFSVKCCCCFCRTHPNIAGNKSSMNLLSRLVGLGSPRAAENISAAAQGPDDDIPEPGQQFAQFGAGCFWGVELAFQRAVGVTKTEVGYSQGLLHNPSYEDVCTGTTHHSEVVRVQYDPNQCSYESLLGLFWARHDPTALNRQGNDVGTQYRSGIYFYTPEQEKAATESLEQQQKKLNRKIVTEILSAKKFYRAEEYHQQYLEKGGRFGSKQSASKGCNDPIRCYG
;
A
#
# COMPACT_ATOMS: atom_id res chain seq x y z
N MET A 1 42.37 -40.69 34.58
CA MET A 1 42.89 -40.92 33.22
C MET A 1 43.36 -39.58 32.68
N LYS A 2 44.68 -39.36 32.67
CA LYS A 2 45.33 -38.11 32.26
C LYS A 2 46.12 -38.36 30.98
N MET A 3 45.90 -37.45 30.04
CA MET A 3 46.70 -36.96 28.91
C MET A 3 48.01 -37.70 28.53
N ALA A 4 48.15 -37.96 27.23
CA ALA A 4 49.41 -37.82 26.52
C ALA A 4 49.15 -37.17 25.16
N ALA A 5 49.93 -36.13 24.88
CA ALA A 5 49.92 -35.32 23.68
C ALA A 5 50.77 -35.96 22.58
N GLU A 6 50.44 -35.69 21.32
CA GLU A 6 51.35 -35.94 20.21
C GLU A 6 51.44 -34.70 19.31
N LYS A 7 52.69 -34.32 19.03
CA LYS A 7 53.16 -33.15 18.29
C LYS A 7 52.95 -33.36 16.79
N VAL A 8 52.70 -32.27 16.07
CA VAL A 8 52.85 -32.20 14.61
C VAL A 8 53.96 -31.20 14.32
N ASP A 9 55.07 -31.69 13.77
CA ASP A 9 56.18 -30.90 13.25
C ASP A 9 55.98 -30.60 11.75
N PHE A 10 56.51 -29.45 11.34
CA PHE A 10 56.41 -28.81 10.04
C PHE A 10 57.76 -29.00 9.30
N GLU A 11 57.78 -29.46 8.05
CA GLU A 11 58.92 -29.22 7.15
C GLU A 11 58.52 -29.12 5.67
N LEU A 12 59.29 -28.29 4.97
CA LEU A 12 59.15 -27.75 3.62
C LEU A 12 59.55 -28.72 2.49
N GLY A 13 59.01 -28.48 1.28
CA GLY A 13 59.56 -29.04 0.04
C GLY A 13 58.94 -28.45 -1.24
N ILE A 14 59.68 -27.55 -1.90
CA ILE A 14 59.38 -26.91 -3.18
C ILE A 14 59.68 -27.87 -4.35
N LEU A 15 58.82 -27.95 -5.38
CA LEU A 15 59.29 -28.25 -6.74
C LEU A 15 58.39 -27.70 -7.87
N THR A 16 59.06 -27.06 -8.82
CA THR A 16 58.60 -26.36 -10.02
C THR A 16 58.13 -27.27 -11.16
N LYS A 17 57.17 -26.84 -12.01
CA LYS A 17 57.29 -26.82 -13.50
C LYS A 17 56.05 -26.24 -14.22
N GLN A 18 56.36 -25.55 -15.32
CA GLN A 18 55.53 -24.74 -16.22
C GLN A 18 54.58 -25.54 -17.15
N PRO A 19 53.54 -24.91 -17.74
CA PRO A 19 52.63 -25.53 -18.71
C PRO A 19 53.09 -25.40 -20.19
N ARG A 20 52.68 -26.36 -21.02
CA ARG A 20 52.94 -26.44 -22.47
C ARG A 20 51.64 -26.19 -23.27
N TRP A 21 51.75 -25.40 -24.34
CA TRP A 21 50.72 -24.99 -25.28
C TRP A 21 50.51 -25.98 -26.45
N SER A 22 49.33 -25.94 -27.07
CA SER A 22 49.11 -26.37 -28.47
C SER A 22 48.09 -25.44 -29.17
N LEU A 23 48.48 -24.90 -30.34
CA LEU A 23 47.73 -24.11 -31.34
C LEU A 23 46.84 -25.05 -32.20
N SER A 24 45.77 -24.67 -32.94
CA SER A 24 45.56 -23.62 -33.98
C SER A 24 44.12 -23.83 -34.61
N PRO A 25 43.64 -23.12 -35.66
CA PRO A 25 43.26 -21.69 -35.77
C PRO A 25 41.87 -21.40 -36.43
N ASN A 26 41.39 -20.15 -36.30
CA ASN A 26 40.78 -19.25 -37.32
C ASN A 26 39.79 -18.26 -36.66
N HIS A 27 39.50 -17.06 -37.17
CA HIS A 27 40.26 -15.92 -37.70
C HIS A 27 39.22 -14.76 -37.78
N ASN A 28 39.67 -13.51 -37.65
CA ASN A 28 38.99 -12.22 -37.96
C ASN A 28 38.04 -11.68 -36.86
N ASN A 29 38.07 -10.41 -36.41
CA ASN A 29 38.85 -9.23 -36.78
C ASN A 29 38.74 -8.15 -35.66
N VAL A 30 39.90 -7.53 -35.37
CA VAL A 30 40.20 -6.09 -35.21
C VAL A 30 39.65 -5.29 -34.00
N GLU A 31 40.64 -4.80 -33.23
CA GLU A 31 40.65 -3.80 -32.15
C GLU A 31 40.15 -2.41 -32.58
N ILE A 32 39.69 -1.57 -31.62
CA ILE A 32 40.28 -0.24 -31.36
C ILE A 32 40.19 0.06 -29.85
N SER A 33 41.34 0.37 -29.27
CA SER A 33 41.55 0.88 -27.90
C SER A 33 41.79 2.38 -27.96
N PHE A 34 41.26 3.16 -27.01
CA PHE A 34 41.83 4.46 -26.62
C PHE A 34 41.68 4.63 -25.11
N GLY A 35 42.80 4.53 -24.40
CA GLY A 35 42.95 5.05 -23.06
C GLY A 35 43.31 6.53 -23.09
N LEU A 36 42.92 7.27 -22.07
CA LEU A 36 43.63 8.46 -21.65
C LEU A 36 43.58 8.57 -20.11
N LEU A 37 44.77 8.65 -19.52
CA LEU A 37 45.06 8.77 -18.10
C LEU A 37 45.91 10.04 -17.93
N SER A 38 45.48 10.99 -17.10
CA SER A 38 46.34 12.03 -16.45
C SER A 38 45.43 12.98 -15.65
N LEU A 39 45.43 12.96 -14.31
CA LEU A 39 46.33 13.65 -13.35
C LEU A 39 45.78 15.02 -12.86
N LEU A 40 45.75 15.13 -11.52
CA LEU A 40 45.37 16.19 -10.55
C LEU A 40 46.15 17.52 -10.72
N PRO A 41 45.90 18.66 -9.97
CA PRO A 41 45.41 18.74 -8.57
C PRO A 41 44.54 19.94 -8.10
N ASN A 42 44.07 19.77 -6.84
CA ASN A 42 43.51 20.74 -5.87
C ASN A 42 44.32 22.04 -5.70
N PRO A 43 43.70 23.08 -5.09
CA PRO A 43 44.19 23.51 -3.78
C PRO A 43 43.10 23.80 -2.72
N GLN A 44 43.51 23.73 -1.46
CA GLN A 44 42.72 24.01 -0.26
C GLN A 44 42.90 25.45 0.27
N PHE A 45 41.97 25.83 1.16
CA PHE A 45 42.06 26.77 2.31
C PHE A 45 42.20 28.29 2.08
N PHE A 46 41.19 29.04 2.54
CA PHE A 46 41.37 30.02 3.63
C PHE A 46 40.07 30.22 4.43
N SER A 47 40.25 30.30 5.75
CA SER A 47 39.28 30.62 6.80
C SER A 47 39.28 32.12 7.07
N SER A 48 38.12 32.72 7.35
CA SER A 48 37.98 33.71 8.43
C SER A 48 36.51 34.06 8.68
N SER A 49 36.10 33.86 9.93
CA SER A 49 34.87 34.38 10.54
C SER A 49 34.86 35.90 10.60
N PHE A 50 33.68 36.51 10.43
CA PHE A 50 33.30 37.72 11.19
C PHE A 50 31.81 37.68 11.51
N ALA A 51 31.49 38.06 12.74
CA ALA A 51 30.18 37.98 13.35
C ALA A 51 29.50 39.37 13.44
N SER A 52 28.20 39.34 13.77
CA SER A 52 27.33 40.46 14.21
C SER A 52 26.78 41.35 13.09
N SER A 53 25.57 41.91 13.12
CA SER A 53 24.44 41.87 14.06
C SER A 53 23.30 42.70 13.41
N THR A 54 22.04 42.28 13.60
CA THR A 54 20.75 43.02 13.74
C THR A 54 20.54 44.33 12.94
N SER A 55 19.45 44.61 12.22
CA SER A 55 18.03 44.59 12.62
C SER A 55 17.17 45.12 11.44
N HIS A 56 15.93 44.64 11.32
CA HIS A 56 14.87 45.24 10.50
C HIS A 56 14.25 46.46 11.23
N PRO A 57 13.58 47.38 10.51
CA PRO A 57 12.11 47.29 10.52
C PRO A 57 11.39 47.65 9.20
N PHE A 58 10.13 47.20 9.21
CA PHE A 58 8.99 47.31 8.32
C PHE A 58 8.74 48.59 7.49
N SER A 59 8.30 48.32 6.24
CA SER A 59 7.11 48.84 5.53
C SER A 59 6.87 50.34 5.39
N PHE A 60 6.85 50.84 4.15
CA PHE A 60 5.84 51.79 3.70
C PHE A 60 5.52 51.64 2.21
N LEU A 61 4.22 51.61 1.93
CA LEU A 61 3.58 51.56 0.61
C LEU A 61 3.77 52.87 -0.20
N ASN A 62 3.63 52.71 -1.52
CA ASN A 62 3.15 53.69 -2.51
C ASN A 62 4.08 54.85 -2.91
N ALA A 63 4.59 54.80 -4.15
CA ALA A 63 4.25 55.77 -5.21
C ALA A 63 5.02 55.43 -6.52
N ILE A 64 4.33 54.96 -7.56
CA ILE A 64 3.86 55.70 -8.77
C ILE A 64 4.74 55.42 -10.02
N GLN A 65 4.22 54.51 -10.86
CA GLN A 65 3.75 54.81 -12.23
C GLN A 65 4.76 55.38 -13.26
N SER A 66 5.21 54.53 -14.20
CA SER A 66 5.11 54.74 -15.67
C SER A 66 5.88 53.66 -16.44
N LEU A 67 5.44 53.40 -17.69
CA LEU A 67 6.06 52.58 -18.75
C LEU A 67 5.65 51.10 -18.83
N SER A 68 4.37 50.93 -19.13
CA SER A 68 3.82 49.81 -19.90
C SER A 68 4.09 49.96 -21.41
N PHE A 69 4.12 48.82 -22.11
CA PHE A 69 4.02 48.60 -23.57
C PHE A 69 5.29 48.66 -24.45
N THR A 70 6.13 47.61 -24.43
CA THR A 70 6.77 47.11 -25.68
C THR A 70 7.30 45.66 -25.53
N LEU A 71 6.43 44.64 -25.54
CA LEU A 71 6.90 43.25 -25.73
C LEU A 71 5.83 42.26 -26.24
N ALA A 72 4.78 42.77 -26.90
CA ALA A 72 3.70 41.96 -27.49
C ALA A 72 3.57 42.15 -29.02
N SER A 73 4.66 42.55 -29.68
CA SER A 73 4.68 42.84 -31.14
C SER A 73 5.76 42.05 -31.91
N TYR A 74 6.38 41.03 -31.33
CA TYR A 74 7.50 40.31 -31.98
C TYR A 74 7.22 38.83 -32.33
N LEU A 75 6.03 38.28 -32.06
CA LEU A 75 5.73 36.85 -32.32
C LEU A 75 4.42 36.60 -33.09
N LEU A 76 4.03 37.52 -33.99
CA LEU A 76 2.91 37.31 -34.91
C LEU A 76 3.24 37.71 -36.36
N ASN A 77 4.51 37.57 -36.77
CA ASN A 77 4.94 38.02 -38.10
C ASN A 77 5.72 36.97 -38.90
N GLN A 78 5.22 35.74 -38.93
CA GLN A 78 5.63 34.72 -39.91
C GLN A 78 4.34 34.04 -40.42
N PHE A 79 4.13 34.07 -41.74
CA PHE A 79 3.03 33.49 -42.55
C PHE A 79 1.81 34.38 -42.90
N PRO A 80 1.82 35.03 -44.08
CA PRO A 80 0.60 35.51 -44.72
C PRO A 80 0.09 34.57 -45.83
N SER A 81 -1.25 34.42 -45.84
CA SER A 81 -2.19 34.26 -46.98
C SER A 81 -2.18 33.03 -47.91
N VAL A 82 -3.29 32.26 -47.87
CA VAL A 82 -4.08 31.85 -49.06
C VAL A 82 -5.58 31.91 -48.71
N LEU A 83 -6.36 32.55 -49.59
CA LEU A 83 -7.82 32.78 -49.54
C LEU A 83 -8.60 31.71 -50.32
N LEU A 84 -9.84 31.42 -49.90
CA LEU A 84 -11.08 31.21 -50.70
C LEU A 84 -12.23 30.87 -49.70
N SER A 85 -13.21 31.75 -49.46
CA SER A 85 -14.54 31.81 -50.13
C SER A 85 -15.31 30.47 -50.03
N SER A 86 -16.50 30.31 -49.45
CA SER A 86 -17.72 31.14 -49.52
C SER A 86 -18.83 30.68 -48.54
N THR A 87 -19.81 31.58 -48.36
CA THR A 87 -21.26 31.39 -48.05
C THR A 87 -21.77 31.15 -46.63
N LEU A 88 -22.50 32.17 -46.16
CA LEU A 88 -23.48 32.21 -45.07
C LEU A 88 -24.71 31.32 -45.32
N SER A 89 -25.34 30.83 -44.23
CA SER A 89 -26.74 31.21 -43.92
C SER A 89 -27.22 30.72 -42.54
N SER A 90 -27.73 31.68 -41.76
CA SER A 90 -28.99 31.63 -40.99
C SER A 90 -29.15 30.76 -39.74
N LEU A 91 -29.20 31.46 -38.59
CA LEU A 91 -30.26 31.46 -37.55
C LEU A 91 -31.15 30.21 -37.39
N PHE A 92 -31.31 29.72 -36.15
CA PHE A 92 -32.61 29.67 -35.45
C PHE A 92 -32.51 29.37 -33.93
N LYS A 93 -33.09 30.31 -33.16
CA LYS A 93 -33.84 30.20 -31.87
C LYS A 93 -33.25 29.51 -30.64
N ALA A 94 -33.02 30.35 -29.63
CA ALA A 94 -33.12 30.06 -28.20
C ALA A 94 -34.55 29.62 -27.79
N LYS A 95 -34.64 28.68 -26.83
CA LYS A 95 -35.78 28.60 -25.89
C LYS A 95 -35.48 27.74 -24.65
N LEU A 96 -35.52 28.42 -23.50
CA LEU A 96 -36.02 28.05 -22.16
C LEU A 96 -35.54 26.79 -21.40
N LEU A 97 -35.06 27.05 -20.18
CA LEU A 97 -35.01 26.19 -18.99
C LEU A 97 -36.38 25.58 -18.63
N PRO A 98 -36.38 24.47 -17.87
CA PRO A 98 -36.77 24.61 -16.47
C PRO A 98 -35.88 23.84 -15.48
N SER A 99 -35.81 24.40 -14.27
CA SER A 99 -35.32 23.77 -13.06
C SER A 99 -36.19 22.59 -12.63
N LEU A 100 -35.60 21.49 -12.16
CA LEU A 100 -36.16 20.69 -11.07
C LEU A 100 -35.04 20.06 -10.24
N SER A 101 -35.11 20.37 -8.96
CA SER A 101 -34.44 19.79 -7.80
C SER A 101 -34.63 18.28 -7.68
N GLY A 102 -33.62 17.57 -7.17
CA GLY A 102 -33.79 16.24 -6.59
C GLY A 102 -32.76 15.19 -6.98
N PHE A 103 -31.46 15.46 -6.85
CA PHE A 103 -30.44 14.41 -6.89
C PHE A 103 -30.45 13.63 -5.56
N SER A 104 -31.19 12.52 -5.53
CA SER A 104 -31.04 11.50 -4.49
C SER A 104 -29.80 10.66 -4.79
N VAL A 105 -28.79 10.77 -3.92
CA VAL A 105 -27.57 9.97 -3.96
C VAL A 105 -27.93 8.53 -3.60
N LYS A 106 -28.10 7.68 -4.62
CA LYS A 106 -28.25 6.24 -4.44
C LYS A 106 -26.85 5.65 -4.25
N CYS A 107 -26.53 5.32 -2.99
CA CYS A 107 -25.36 4.55 -2.60
C CYS A 107 -25.34 3.24 -3.41
N CYS A 108 -24.31 3.05 -4.24
CA CYS A 108 -24.15 1.88 -5.08
C CYS A 108 -22.91 1.12 -4.61
N CYS A 109 -23.04 0.36 -3.50
CA CYS A 109 -22.19 -0.77 -3.11
C CYS A 109 -22.90 -1.58 -2.01
N CYS A 110 -23.98 -2.28 -2.38
CA CYS A 110 -24.50 -3.40 -1.59
C CYS A 110 -24.87 -4.52 -2.57
N PHE A 111 -24.18 -5.66 -2.50
CA PHE A 111 -24.57 -6.86 -3.21
C PHE A 111 -25.62 -7.62 -2.39
N CYS A 112 -26.88 -7.18 -2.46
CA CYS A 112 -28.01 -8.02 -2.07
C CYS A 112 -28.68 -8.52 -3.35
N ARG A 113 -28.32 -9.73 -3.79
CA ARG A 113 -29.16 -10.48 -4.73
C ARG A 113 -30.26 -11.17 -3.96
N THR A 114 -31.49 -10.72 -4.17
CA THR A 114 -32.71 -11.41 -3.77
C THR A 114 -32.94 -12.61 -4.70
N HIS A 115 -33.06 -13.81 -4.14
CA HIS A 115 -33.66 -14.97 -4.81
C HIS A 115 -35.06 -15.25 -4.24
N PRO A 116 -35.96 -15.89 -5.01
CA PRO A 116 -37.41 -15.88 -4.74
C PRO A 116 -37.83 -16.85 -3.63
N ASN A 117 -38.94 -16.47 -2.98
CA ASN A 117 -39.65 -17.18 -1.92
C ASN A 117 -39.93 -18.67 -2.23
N ILE A 118 -39.63 -19.53 -1.25
CA ILE A 118 -40.32 -20.80 -1.03
C ILE A 118 -41.10 -20.67 0.29
N ALA A 119 -42.41 -20.86 0.19
CA ALA A 119 -43.36 -20.75 1.27
C ALA A 119 -43.19 -21.87 2.30
N GLY A 120 -43.12 -21.50 3.58
CA GLY A 120 -43.10 -22.41 4.72
C GLY A 120 -43.73 -21.78 5.95
N ASN A 121 -44.99 -22.18 6.20
CA ASN A 121 -45.80 -22.12 7.41
C ASN A 121 -45.51 -21.06 8.51
N LYS A 122 -46.43 -20.09 8.65
CA LYS A 122 -46.51 -19.16 9.78
C LYS A 122 -47.10 -19.87 11.00
N SER A 123 -46.32 -20.04 12.07
CA SER A 123 -46.86 -20.35 13.40
C SER A 123 -47.04 -19.08 14.21
N SER A 124 -48.24 -18.95 14.78
CA SER A 124 -48.72 -17.90 15.66
C SER A 124 -47.77 -17.60 16.82
N MET A 125 -47.40 -16.34 17.02
CA MET A 125 -46.68 -15.88 18.20
C MET A 125 -47.65 -15.72 19.38
N ASN A 126 -47.54 -16.59 20.38
CA ASN A 126 -48.20 -16.38 21.67
C ASN A 126 -47.49 -15.27 22.44
N LEU A 127 -48.26 -14.22 22.71
CA LEU A 127 -47.91 -13.04 23.50
C LEU A 127 -47.84 -13.39 25.00
N LEU A 128 -46.87 -14.20 25.44
CA LEU A 128 -46.71 -14.55 26.87
C LEU A 128 -45.32 -15.05 27.31
N SER A 129 -44.23 -14.57 26.69
CA SER A 129 -42.85 -14.86 27.13
C SER A 129 -42.05 -13.64 27.60
N ARG A 130 -42.72 -12.52 27.90
CA ARG A 130 -42.07 -11.23 28.22
C ARG A 130 -41.65 -11.04 29.69
N LEU A 131 -41.45 -12.10 30.48
CA LEU A 131 -41.19 -11.93 31.93
C LEU A 131 -40.05 -12.73 32.57
N VAL A 132 -39.21 -13.46 31.84
CA VAL A 132 -37.96 -13.98 32.44
C VAL A 132 -36.86 -14.04 31.38
N GLY A 133 -35.79 -13.25 31.56
CA GLY A 133 -34.68 -13.22 30.63
C GLY A 133 -33.56 -12.29 31.07
N LEU A 134 -32.97 -12.57 32.24
CA LEU A 134 -31.63 -12.11 32.56
C LEU A 134 -30.66 -12.68 31.52
N GLY A 135 -30.39 -11.94 30.44
CA GLY A 135 -29.21 -12.18 29.63
C GLY A 135 -27.98 -11.99 30.52
N SER A 136 -27.24 -13.06 30.78
CA SER A 136 -26.05 -13.01 31.63
C SER A 136 -24.98 -12.14 30.95
N PRO A 137 -24.48 -11.05 31.58
CA PRO A 137 -23.42 -10.20 31.02
C PRO A 137 -22.14 -10.97 30.69
N ARG A 138 -21.91 -12.12 31.34
CA ARG A 138 -20.75 -13.00 31.10
C ARG A 138 -20.66 -13.53 29.67
N ALA A 139 -21.77 -13.79 28.98
CA ALA A 139 -21.71 -14.35 27.63
C ALA A 139 -21.20 -13.33 26.60
N ALA A 140 -21.70 -12.08 26.67
CA ALA A 140 -21.24 -11.00 25.80
C ALA A 140 -19.79 -10.57 26.13
N GLU A 141 -19.42 -10.58 27.41
CA GLU A 141 -18.06 -10.29 27.87
C GLU A 141 -17.06 -11.33 27.37
N ASN A 142 -17.42 -12.62 27.39
CA ASN A 142 -16.57 -13.71 26.89
C ASN A 142 -16.39 -13.67 25.36
N ILE A 143 -17.40 -13.25 24.60
CA ILE A 143 -17.31 -13.11 23.13
C ILE A 143 -16.31 -11.99 22.75
N SER A 144 -16.40 -10.85 23.43
CA SER A 144 -15.46 -9.73 23.21
C SER A 144 -14.04 -10.10 23.64
N ALA A 145 -13.89 -10.78 24.78
CA ALA A 145 -12.58 -11.23 25.27
C ALA A 145 -11.86 -12.13 24.26
N ALA A 146 -12.57 -13.06 23.61
CA ALA A 146 -11.97 -13.95 22.61
C ALA A 146 -11.49 -13.20 21.36
N ALA A 147 -12.23 -12.20 20.88
CA ALA A 147 -11.84 -11.39 19.73
C ALA A 147 -10.75 -10.36 20.05
N GLN A 148 -10.67 -9.91 21.30
CA GLN A 148 -9.67 -8.96 21.75
C GLN A 148 -8.34 -9.59 22.20
N GLY A 149 -8.30 -10.92 22.33
CA GLY A 149 -7.08 -11.67 22.62
C GLY A 149 -6.02 -11.57 21.50
N PRO A 150 -4.78 -12.03 21.75
CA PRO A 150 -3.71 -12.04 20.75
C PRO A 150 -4.00 -13.02 19.60
N ASP A 151 -3.24 -12.91 18.51
CA ASP A 151 -3.17 -13.95 17.49
C ASP A 151 -2.19 -15.05 17.92
N ASP A 152 -2.74 -16.16 18.41
CA ASP A 152 -1.97 -17.32 18.90
C ASP A 152 -1.58 -18.33 17.80
N ASP A 153 -1.91 -18.04 16.53
CA ASP A 153 -1.49 -18.90 15.43
C ASP A 153 0.04 -18.85 15.26
N ILE A 154 0.65 -19.96 14.85
CA ILE A 154 2.09 -20.07 14.65
C ILE A 154 2.38 -20.09 13.14
N PRO A 155 3.28 -19.23 12.63
CA PRO A 155 3.67 -19.27 11.21
C PRO A 155 4.51 -20.51 10.92
N GLU A 156 4.67 -20.85 9.64
CA GLU A 156 5.54 -21.96 9.25
C GLU A 156 7.00 -21.76 9.75
N PRO A 157 7.78 -22.83 9.97
CA PRO A 157 9.14 -22.72 10.50
C PRO A 157 10.02 -21.77 9.67
N GLY A 158 10.69 -20.83 10.34
CA GLY A 158 11.54 -19.83 9.70
C GLY A 158 10.79 -18.58 9.20
N GLN A 159 9.46 -18.59 9.26
CA GLN A 159 8.62 -17.49 8.77
C GLN A 159 8.18 -16.56 9.91
N GLN A 160 7.77 -15.35 9.55
CA GLN A 160 7.15 -14.40 10.47
C GLN A 160 5.79 -13.94 9.95
N PHE A 161 4.88 -13.63 10.89
CA PHE A 161 3.62 -12.97 10.57
C PHE A 161 3.79 -11.44 10.48
N ALA A 162 2.99 -10.83 9.62
CA ALA A 162 2.71 -9.40 9.55
C ALA A 162 1.25 -9.19 9.19
N GLN A 163 0.58 -8.16 9.73
CA GLN A 163 -0.84 -7.92 9.46
C GLN A 163 -1.11 -6.45 9.14
N PHE A 164 -1.83 -6.23 8.03
CA PHE A 164 -2.09 -4.91 7.47
C PHE A 164 -3.56 -4.72 7.09
N GLY A 165 -4.17 -3.60 7.49
CA GLY A 165 -5.46 -3.12 7.02
C GLY A 165 -5.27 -1.91 6.11
N ALA A 166 -5.77 -1.95 4.87
CA ALA A 166 -5.50 -0.92 3.87
C ALA A 166 -6.69 -0.72 2.90
N GLY A 167 -7.92 -0.81 3.42
CA GLY A 167 -9.15 -0.80 2.63
C GLY A 167 -9.61 -2.21 2.26
N CYS A 168 -10.34 -2.34 1.14
CA CYS A 168 -10.79 -3.64 0.64
C CYS A 168 -9.62 -4.61 0.49
N PHE A 169 -9.65 -5.70 1.26
CA PHE A 169 -8.51 -6.62 1.39
C PHE A 169 -8.11 -7.34 0.09
N TRP A 170 -8.95 -7.34 -0.96
CA TRP A 170 -8.70 -8.04 -2.22
C TRP A 170 -7.51 -7.46 -2.98
N GLY A 171 -7.46 -6.13 -3.10
CA GLY A 171 -6.35 -5.43 -3.74
C GLY A 171 -5.09 -5.43 -2.90
N VAL A 172 -5.25 -5.43 -1.58
CA VAL A 172 -4.15 -5.45 -0.61
C VAL A 172 -3.46 -6.82 -0.62
N GLU A 173 -4.24 -7.90 -0.60
CA GLU A 173 -3.74 -9.26 -0.67
C GLU A 173 -2.92 -9.47 -1.95
N LEU A 174 -3.46 -9.09 -3.10
CA LEU A 174 -2.76 -9.23 -4.38
C LEU A 174 -1.42 -8.47 -4.40
N ALA A 175 -1.33 -7.31 -3.74
CA ALA A 175 -0.07 -6.58 -3.64
C ALA A 175 0.99 -7.38 -2.86
N PHE A 176 0.60 -7.99 -1.73
CA PHE A 176 1.51 -8.82 -0.95
C PHE A 176 1.80 -10.17 -1.61
N GLN A 177 0.85 -10.76 -2.36
CA GLN A 177 1.08 -11.98 -3.13
C GLN A 177 2.25 -11.83 -4.11
N ARG A 178 2.42 -10.64 -4.69
CA ARG A 178 3.49 -10.33 -5.66
C ARG A 178 4.85 -10.05 -5.02
N ALA A 179 4.93 -9.87 -3.71
CA ALA A 179 6.18 -9.60 -3.03
C ALA A 179 7.08 -10.83 -3.00
N VAL A 180 8.34 -10.68 -3.43
CA VAL A 180 9.37 -11.73 -3.30
C VAL A 180 9.65 -11.95 -1.81
N GLY A 181 9.80 -13.22 -1.40
CA GLY A 181 9.96 -13.62 0.01
C GLY A 181 8.68 -13.72 0.83
N VAL A 182 7.54 -13.22 0.33
CA VAL A 182 6.22 -13.57 0.89
C VAL A 182 5.85 -14.98 0.48
N THR A 183 5.52 -15.82 1.45
CA THR A 183 5.25 -17.26 1.27
C THR A 183 3.77 -17.60 1.37
N LYS A 184 3.00 -16.86 2.15
CA LYS A 184 1.55 -17.03 2.27
C LYS A 184 0.88 -15.67 2.48
N THR A 185 -0.29 -15.51 1.90
CA THR A 185 -1.21 -14.41 2.21
C THR A 185 -2.55 -15.00 2.56
N GLU A 186 -3.28 -14.33 3.44
CA GLU A 186 -4.66 -14.64 3.72
C GLU A 186 -5.42 -13.39 4.16
N VAL A 187 -6.65 -13.27 3.69
CA VAL A 187 -7.55 -12.19 4.08
C VAL A 187 -8.42 -12.60 5.26
N GLY A 188 -8.78 -11.63 6.10
CA GLY A 188 -9.57 -11.89 7.29
C GLY A 188 -10.03 -10.64 8.01
N TYR A 189 -10.58 -10.87 9.20
CA TYR A 189 -11.15 -9.87 10.09
C TYR A 189 -10.38 -9.87 11.41
N SER A 190 -10.01 -8.69 11.91
CA SER A 190 -9.28 -8.57 13.19
C SER A 190 -9.63 -7.25 13.90
N GLN A 191 -9.14 -7.05 15.13
CA GLN A 191 -9.34 -5.86 15.98
C GLN A 191 -10.77 -5.56 16.45
N GLY A 192 -11.78 -6.31 15.98
CA GLY A 192 -13.17 -6.14 16.38
C GLY A 192 -13.55 -6.87 17.66
N LEU A 193 -14.81 -6.73 18.03
CA LEU A 193 -15.36 -7.23 19.30
C LEU A 193 -16.14 -8.54 19.15
N LEU A 194 -16.41 -8.98 17.92
CA LEU A 194 -17.23 -10.17 17.68
C LEU A 194 -16.33 -11.39 17.49
N HIS A 195 -16.58 -12.46 18.24
CA HIS A 195 -15.92 -13.74 18.00
C HIS A 195 -16.54 -14.45 16.79
N ASN A 196 -15.70 -15.01 15.91
CA ASN A 196 -16.10 -15.68 14.66
C ASN A 196 -17.06 -14.86 13.78
N PRO A 197 -16.68 -13.63 13.39
CA PRO A 197 -17.52 -12.79 12.55
C PRO A 197 -17.64 -13.39 11.13
N SER A 198 -18.84 -13.32 10.55
CA SER A 198 -19.04 -13.52 9.11
C SER A 198 -18.80 -12.22 8.33
N TYR A 199 -18.63 -12.32 7.01
CA TYR A 199 -18.61 -11.15 6.14
C TYR A 199 -19.85 -10.26 6.32
N GLU A 200 -21.03 -10.86 6.45
CA GLU A 200 -22.29 -10.14 6.66
C GLU A 200 -22.27 -9.36 7.98
N ASP A 201 -21.74 -9.95 9.05
CA ASP A 201 -21.58 -9.25 10.33
C ASP A 201 -20.67 -8.04 10.18
N VAL A 202 -19.52 -8.19 9.52
CA VAL A 202 -18.55 -7.10 9.29
C VAL A 202 -19.14 -6.00 8.41
N CYS A 203 -19.94 -6.35 7.40
CA CYS A 203 -20.61 -5.39 6.53
C CYS A 203 -21.60 -4.49 7.28
N THR A 204 -22.12 -4.91 8.44
CA THR A 204 -22.96 -4.03 9.27
C THR A 204 -22.19 -2.82 9.83
N GLY A 205 -20.86 -2.90 9.90
CA GLY A 205 -19.99 -1.90 10.53
C GLY A 205 -20.05 -1.87 12.06
N THR A 206 -20.84 -2.76 12.69
CA THR A 206 -21.06 -2.74 14.16
C THR A 206 -20.10 -3.63 14.93
N THR A 207 -19.39 -4.53 14.26
CA THR A 207 -18.45 -5.47 14.89
C THR A 207 -17.10 -4.84 15.23
N HIS A 208 -16.81 -3.66 14.67
CA HIS A 208 -15.52 -2.96 14.76
C HIS A 208 -14.31 -3.73 14.18
N HIS A 209 -14.53 -4.85 13.50
CA HIS A 209 -13.46 -5.52 12.78
C HIS A 209 -12.89 -4.63 11.67
N SER A 210 -11.60 -4.76 11.41
CA SER A 210 -10.98 -4.30 10.17
C SER A 210 -10.87 -5.48 9.21
N GLU A 211 -11.10 -5.23 7.93
CA GLU A 211 -10.54 -6.07 6.88
C GLU A 211 -9.02 -5.94 6.92
N VAL A 212 -8.35 -7.09 6.98
CA VAL A 212 -6.89 -7.17 7.07
C VAL A 212 -6.36 -8.29 6.18
N VAL A 213 -5.10 -8.15 5.78
CA VAL A 213 -4.29 -9.21 5.19
C VAL A 213 -3.29 -9.65 6.23
N ARG A 214 -3.27 -10.94 6.57
CA ARG A 214 -2.19 -11.58 7.31
C ARG A 214 -1.22 -12.20 6.31
N VAL A 215 0.05 -11.87 6.46
CA VAL A 215 1.15 -12.23 5.57
C VAL A 215 2.12 -13.12 6.35
N GLN A 216 2.53 -14.24 5.76
CA GLN A 216 3.72 -14.98 6.20
C GLN A 216 4.87 -14.72 5.22
N TYR A 217 6.01 -14.28 5.74
CA TYR A 217 7.19 -13.96 4.95
C TYR A 217 8.46 -14.56 5.55
N ASP A 218 9.42 -14.86 4.69
CA ASP A 218 10.76 -15.28 5.09
C ASP A 218 11.60 -14.01 5.34
N PRO A 219 12.01 -13.73 6.60
CA PRO A 219 12.79 -12.55 6.94
C PRO A 219 14.18 -12.52 6.26
N ASN A 220 14.68 -13.64 5.74
CA ASN A 220 15.93 -13.70 4.99
C ASN A 220 15.77 -13.28 3.52
N GLN A 221 14.54 -13.29 2.99
CA GLN A 221 14.24 -12.93 1.60
C GLN A 221 13.43 -11.63 1.47
N CYS A 222 12.66 -11.27 2.50
CA CYS A 222 11.83 -10.07 2.53
C CYS A 222 11.94 -9.41 3.90
N SER A 223 12.25 -8.12 3.94
CA SER A 223 12.29 -7.37 5.21
C SER A 223 10.91 -6.81 5.56
N TYR A 224 10.65 -6.59 6.84
CA TYR A 224 9.41 -5.96 7.28
C TYR A 224 9.24 -4.54 6.71
N GLU A 225 10.33 -3.78 6.57
CA GLU A 225 10.35 -2.47 5.93
C GLU A 225 9.93 -2.52 4.46
N SER A 226 10.25 -3.61 3.77
CA SER A 226 9.81 -3.83 2.39
C SER A 226 8.28 -4.04 2.32
N LEU A 227 7.71 -4.77 3.29
CA LEU A 227 6.26 -4.91 3.44
C LEU A 227 5.59 -3.58 3.79
N LEU A 228 6.19 -2.79 4.68
CA LEU A 228 5.72 -1.43 5.00
C LEU A 228 5.75 -0.53 3.75
N GLY A 229 6.81 -0.61 2.94
CA GLY A 229 6.90 0.10 1.66
C GLY A 229 5.74 -0.24 0.71
N LEU A 230 5.41 -1.53 0.58
CA LEU A 230 4.26 -1.98 -0.20
C LEU A 230 2.93 -1.47 0.38
N PHE A 231 2.78 -1.53 1.70
CA PHE A 231 1.61 -1.02 2.40
C PHE A 231 1.36 0.48 2.11
N TRP A 232 2.39 1.32 2.26
CA TRP A 232 2.30 2.76 2.01
C TRP A 232 2.04 3.10 0.54
N ALA A 233 2.49 2.26 -0.40
CA ALA A 233 2.24 2.44 -1.83
C ALA A 233 0.84 2.00 -2.28
N ARG A 234 0.15 1.16 -1.50
CA ARG A 234 -1.10 0.49 -1.91
C ARG A 234 -2.37 1.30 -1.64
N HIS A 235 -2.36 2.21 -0.68
CA HIS A 235 -3.57 2.89 -0.20
C HIS A 235 -3.32 4.36 0.17
N ASP A 236 -4.40 5.09 0.51
CA ASP A 236 -4.30 6.46 1.03
C ASP A 236 -4.33 6.38 2.56
N PRO A 237 -3.19 6.58 3.25
CA PRO A 237 -3.11 6.46 4.69
C PRO A 237 -3.72 7.67 5.44
N THR A 238 -4.32 8.63 4.73
CA THR A 238 -4.87 9.88 5.29
C THR A 238 -6.41 9.91 5.27
N ALA A 239 -7.04 8.84 4.79
CA ALA A 239 -8.47 8.67 4.73
C ALA A 239 -8.97 7.88 5.96
N LEU A 240 -9.67 8.56 6.87
CA LEU A 240 -10.21 7.94 8.08
C LEU A 240 -11.42 7.07 7.73
N ASN A 241 -11.39 5.79 8.14
CA ASN A 241 -12.49 4.83 7.97
C ASN A 241 -13.05 4.77 6.54
N ARG A 242 -12.15 4.86 5.56
CA ARG A 242 -12.47 4.86 4.14
C ARG A 242 -11.23 4.52 3.32
N GLN A 243 -11.42 3.78 2.24
CA GLN A 243 -10.43 3.70 1.17
C GLN A 243 -11.11 3.79 -0.20
N GLY A 244 -10.79 4.83 -0.97
CA GLY A 244 -11.51 5.11 -2.22
C GLY A 244 -13.02 5.28 -1.98
N ASN A 245 -13.83 4.46 -2.63
CA ASN A 245 -15.30 4.46 -2.48
C ASN A 245 -15.80 3.51 -1.38
N ASP A 246 -14.91 2.70 -0.78
CA ASP A 246 -15.26 1.79 0.31
C ASP A 246 -15.25 2.56 1.62
N VAL A 247 -16.44 2.78 2.21
CA VAL A 247 -16.63 3.61 3.41
C VAL A 247 -17.09 2.77 4.58
N GLY A 248 -16.39 2.88 5.70
CA GLY A 248 -16.68 2.11 6.91
C GLY A 248 -15.42 1.87 7.73
N THR A 249 -15.61 1.62 9.03
CA THR A 249 -14.51 1.33 9.97
C THR A 249 -13.74 0.08 9.56
N GLN A 250 -14.38 -0.86 8.87
CA GLN A 250 -13.75 -2.07 8.35
C GLN A 250 -12.69 -1.80 7.28
N TYR A 251 -12.71 -0.63 6.62
CA TYR A 251 -11.78 -0.25 5.57
C TYR A 251 -10.69 0.70 6.06
N ARG A 252 -10.48 0.80 7.38
CA ARG A 252 -9.48 1.69 7.97
C ARG A 252 -8.06 1.25 7.65
N SER A 253 -7.14 2.21 7.68
CA SER A 253 -5.71 1.98 7.58
C SER A 253 -5.16 1.53 8.94
N GLY A 254 -4.45 0.41 8.99
CA GLY A 254 -3.90 -0.13 10.22
C GLY A 254 -2.69 -1.04 10.00
N ILE A 255 -1.72 -0.98 10.90
CA ILE A 255 -0.58 -1.88 11.00
C ILE A 255 -0.70 -2.60 12.33
N TYR A 256 -0.73 -3.93 12.28
CA TYR A 256 -0.93 -4.76 13.47
C TYR A 256 0.31 -5.63 13.70
N PHE A 257 1.12 -5.23 14.68
CA PHE A 257 2.45 -5.80 14.89
C PHE A 257 2.42 -7.04 15.79
N TYR A 258 3.29 -7.99 15.50
CA TYR A 258 3.49 -9.21 16.30
C TYR A 258 4.67 -9.10 17.27
N THR A 259 5.62 -8.19 17.00
CA THR A 259 6.82 -8.00 17.84
C THR A 259 7.11 -6.52 18.09
N PRO A 260 7.85 -6.18 19.16
CA PRO A 260 8.29 -4.80 19.42
C PRO A 260 9.15 -4.21 18.29
N GLU A 261 9.92 -5.04 17.59
CA GLU A 261 10.72 -4.62 16.43
C GLU A 261 9.82 -4.16 15.28
N GLN A 262 8.71 -4.87 15.04
CA GLN A 262 7.71 -4.47 14.05
C GLN A 262 6.99 -3.17 14.46
N GLU A 263 6.65 -3.00 15.74
CA GLU A 263 6.07 -1.75 16.26
C GLU A 263 6.98 -0.55 15.99
N LYS A 264 8.26 -0.70 16.34
CA LYS A 264 9.27 0.34 16.14
C LYS A 264 9.43 0.67 14.65
N ALA A 265 9.63 -0.35 13.81
CA ALA A 265 9.78 -0.16 12.37
C ALA A 265 8.53 0.47 11.73
N ALA A 266 7.33 0.06 12.15
CA ALA A 266 6.08 0.66 11.69
C ALA A 266 5.99 2.14 12.05
N THR A 267 6.31 2.49 13.31
CA THR A 267 6.29 3.87 13.82
C THR A 267 7.28 4.76 13.06
N GLU A 268 8.53 4.31 12.91
CA GLU A 268 9.55 5.02 12.14
C GLU A 268 9.14 5.19 10.67
N SER A 269 8.56 4.16 10.05
CA SER A 269 8.08 4.23 8.67
C SER A 269 6.91 5.23 8.51
N LEU A 270 6.02 5.32 9.49
CA LEU A 270 4.92 6.28 9.51
C LEU A 270 5.47 7.71 9.56
N GLU A 271 6.44 7.99 10.43
CA GLU A 271 7.08 9.30 10.51
C GLU A 271 7.77 9.69 9.19
N GLN A 272 8.47 8.74 8.56
CA GLN A 272 9.09 8.96 7.25
C GLN A 272 8.05 9.20 6.15
N GLN A 273 6.93 8.49 6.18
CA GLN A 273 5.87 8.65 5.20
C GLN A 273 5.09 9.94 5.40
N GLN A 274 4.85 10.35 6.65
CA GLN A 274 4.18 11.60 6.99
C GLN A 274 4.92 12.82 6.43
N LYS A 275 6.26 12.79 6.39
CA LYS A 275 7.08 13.86 5.79
C LYS A 275 6.81 14.06 4.29
N LYS A 276 6.28 13.04 3.61
CA LYS A 276 5.96 13.09 2.17
C LYS A 276 4.52 13.52 1.89
N LEU A 277 3.66 13.57 2.91
CA LEU A 277 2.22 13.81 2.76
C LEU A 277 1.80 15.09 3.49
N ASN A 278 1.00 15.92 2.82
CA ASN A 278 0.47 17.15 3.42
C ASN A 278 -0.66 16.88 4.43
N ARG A 279 -1.44 15.82 4.18
CA ARG A 279 -2.52 15.40 5.07
C ARG A 279 -1.95 14.50 6.16
N LYS A 280 -2.49 14.63 7.37
CA LYS A 280 -2.09 13.79 8.51
C LYS A 280 -2.46 12.33 8.23
N ILE A 281 -1.51 11.43 8.45
CA ILE A 281 -1.71 9.98 8.43
C ILE A 281 -2.60 9.59 9.62
N VAL A 282 -3.60 8.75 9.33
CA VAL A 282 -4.57 8.24 10.31
C VAL A 282 -4.43 6.73 10.53
N THR A 283 -3.38 6.11 9.96
CA THR A 283 -3.04 4.71 10.19
C THR A 283 -2.85 4.42 11.68
N GLU A 284 -3.59 3.46 12.21
CA GLU A 284 -3.38 2.97 13.57
C GLU A 284 -2.22 1.97 13.60
N ILE A 285 -1.39 2.03 14.64
CA ILE A 285 -0.33 1.05 14.90
C ILE A 285 -0.64 0.43 16.25
N LEU A 286 -1.06 -0.83 16.26
CA LEU A 286 -1.53 -1.54 17.45
C LEU A 286 -1.00 -2.98 17.46
N SER A 287 -1.04 -3.65 18.60
CA SER A 287 -0.69 -5.07 18.67
C SER A 287 -1.66 -5.93 17.84
N ALA A 288 -1.13 -6.96 17.20
CA ALA A 288 -1.93 -7.97 16.52
C ALA A 288 -2.85 -8.69 17.53
N LYS A 289 -4.13 -8.75 17.18
CA LYS A 289 -5.18 -9.46 17.91
C LYS A 289 -5.68 -10.62 17.08
N LYS A 290 -6.56 -11.44 17.67
CA LYS A 290 -7.13 -12.62 17.05
C LYS A 290 -7.50 -12.38 15.59
N PHE A 291 -6.96 -13.22 14.72
CA PHE A 291 -7.22 -13.19 13.30
C PHE A 291 -8.33 -14.20 12.97
N TYR A 292 -9.39 -13.73 12.32
CA TYR A 292 -10.46 -14.58 11.80
C TYR A 292 -10.31 -14.64 10.28
N ARG A 293 -9.82 -15.78 9.77
CA ARG A 293 -9.72 -16.00 8.33
C ARG A 293 -11.08 -15.83 7.68
N ALA A 294 -11.16 -14.97 6.65
CA ALA A 294 -12.39 -14.76 5.90
C ALA A 294 -12.73 -15.99 5.04
N GLU A 295 -13.95 -16.03 4.57
CA GLU A 295 -14.51 -17.10 3.75
C GLU A 295 -13.69 -17.34 2.47
N GLU A 296 -13.66 -18.58 1.99
CA GLU A 296 -12.77 -19.00 0.89
C GLU A 296 -13.03 -18.24 -0.43
N TYR A 297 -14.22 -17.69 -0.61
CA TYR A 297 -14.53 -16.88 -1.78
C TYR A 297 -13.87 -15.49 -1.76
N HIS A 298 -13.40 -15.00 -0.62
CA HIS A 298 -12.62 -13.76 -0.51
C HIS A 298 -11.12 -13.97 -0.76
N GLN A 299 -10.62 -15.19 -0.57
CA GLN A 299 -9.20 -15.53 -0.60
C GLN A 299 -8.68 -15.52 -2.03
N GLN A 300 -7.59 -14.80 -2.29
CA GLN A 300 -6.98 -14.59 -3.61
C GLN A 300 -8.00 -14.19 -4.70
N TYR A 301 -8.99 -13.37 -4.34
CA TYR A 301 -10.15 -13.08 -5.17
C TYR A 301 -9.80 -12.51 -6.55
N LEU A 302 -8.84 -11.57 -6.62
CA LEU A 302 -8.44 -10.92 -7.88
C LEU A 302 -7.61 -11.84 -8.78
N GLU A 303 -6.84 -12.76 -8.20
CA GLU A 303 -6.14 -13.79 -8.95
C GLU A 303 -7.12 -14.82 -9.54
N LYS A 304 -8.19 -15.13 -8.79
CA LYS A 304 -9.26 -16.04 -9.23
C LYS A 304 -10.15 -15.43 -10.32
N GLY A 305 -10.12 -14.11 -10.54
CA GLY A 305 -10.83 -13.43 -11.64
C GLY A 305 -11.55 -12.14 -11.25
N GLY A 306 -11.67 -11.86 -9.96
CA GLY A 306 -12.43 -10.71 -9.46
C GLY A 306 -13.90 -10.72 -9.91
N ARG A 307 -14.54 -9.57 -9.80
CA ARG A 307 -15.96 -9.34 -10.10
C ARG A 307 -16.33 -9.55 -11.57
N PHE A 308 -15.38 -9.26 -12.47
CA PHE A 308 -15.62 -9.26 -13.92
C PHE A 308 -15.02 -10.48 -14.64
N GLY A 309 -14.42 -11.42 -13.89
CA GLY A 309 -13.75 -12.60 -14.46
C GLY A 309 -12.38 -12.32 -15.09
N SER A 310 -11.89 -11.08 -15.04
CA SER A 310 -10.58 -10.69 -15.55
C SER A 310 -9.50 -10.86 -14.47
N LYS A 311 -8.77 -11.99 -14.54
CA LYS A 311 -7.71 -12.31 -13.59
C LYS A 311 -6.62 -11.25 -13.58
N GLN A 312 -6.07 -11.00 -12.41
CA GLN A 312 -4.88 -10.18 -12.22
C GLN A 312 -3.74 -11.07 -11.72
N SER A 313 -2.60 -11.02 -12.41
CA SER A 313 -1.47 -11.91 -12.08
C SER A 313 -0.96 -11.65 -10.67
N ALA A 314 -0.78 -12.73 -9.89
CA ALA A 314 -0.15 -12.72 -8.57
C ALA A 314 1.35 -13.11 -8.64
N SER A 315 1.92 -13.20 -9.84
CA SER A 315 3.31 -13.60 -10.04
C SER A 315 4.27 -12.68 -9.28
N LYS A 316 5.31 -13.26 -8.69
CA LYS A 316 6.33 -12.52 -7.92
C LYS A 316 6.98 -11.43 -8.80
N GLY A 317 7.05 -10.22 -8.27
CA GLY A 317 7.60 -9.05 -8.98
C GLY A 317 6.67 -8.42 -10.02
N CYS A 318 5.43 -8.89 -10.17
CA CYS A 318 4.46 -8.29 -11.08
C CYS A 318 4.12 -6.85 -10.66
N ASN A 319 4.30 -5.90 -11.59
CA ASN A 319 4.04 -4.47 -11.36
C ASN A 319 2.81 -3.96 -12.14
N ASP A 320 2.01 -4.87 -12.71
CA ASP A 320 0.76 -4.49 -13.40
C ASP A 320 -0.16 -3.72 -12.44
N PRO A 321 -0.80 -2.62 -12.87
CA PRO A 321 -1.69 -1.87 -11.99
C PRO A 321 -2.82 -2.75 -11.42
N ILE A 322 -2.92 -2.81 -10.09
CA ILE A 322 -3.98 -3.57 -9.42
C ILE A 322 -5.29 -2.78 -9.48
N ARG A 323 -6.31 -3.38 -10.11
CA ARG A 323 -7.70 -2.91 -10.15
C ARG A 323 -8.44 -3.42 -8.92
N CYS A 324 -9.20 -2.54 -8.25
CA CYS A 324 -9.77 -2.81 -6.92
C CYS A 324 -10.65 -4.07 -6.87
N TYR A 325 -11.49 -4.31 -7.88
CA TYR A 325 -12.52 -5.34 -7.83
C TYR A 325 -12.43 -6.39 -8.94
N GLY A 326 -11.50 -6.26 -9.88
CA GLY A 326 -11.43 -7.11 -11.09
C GLY A 326 -11.19 -6.29 -12.35
#